data_AF-A0A2V8W5Q9-F1
#
_entry.id   AF-A0A2V8W5Q9-F1
#
_cell.length_a   1.000
_cell.length_b   1.000
_cell.length_c   1.000
_cell.angle_alpha   90.00
_cell.angle_beta   90.00
_cell.angle_gamma   90.00
#
_symmetry.space_group_name_H-M   'P 1'
#
loop_
_entity.id
_entity.type
_entity.pdbx_description
1 polymer ?
#
loop_
_entity_poly.entity_id
_entity_poly.type
_entity_poly.pdbx_seq_one_letter_code
_entity_poly.pdbx_strand_id
1 'polypeptide(L)'
;MSIGLALFFANQSSPKRSGGPCDNFEASFRERNEMDQQQPVQGQVQIKADEKELQGQYSNLVMIHHNLEEFTMNFIYIFPNGAQGKLLNSMILSPGHAKRIWRALGENLARYEAQFGTIKESPEGSTPAPNVGFVQ
;
A
#
# COMPACT_ATOMS: atom_id res chain seq x y z
N MET A 1 -55.56 -7.69 -10.12
CA MET A 1 -55.32 -6.75 -11.24
C MET A 1 -53.86 -6.94 -11.64
N SER A 2 -53.46 -7.58 -12.77
CA SER A 2 -54.06 -7.67 -14.13
C SER A 2 -54.32 -6.28 -14.73
N ILE A 3 -53.92 -5.89 -15.95
CA ILE A 3 -53.24 -6.47 -17.16
C ILE A 3 -52.33 -5.36 -17.75
N GLY A 4 -51.30 -5.51 -18.61
CA GLY A 4 -50.67 -6.61 -19.40
C GLY A 4 -49.23 -6.14 -19.81
N LEU A 5 -48.39 -6.76 -20.65
CA LEU A 5 -48.45 -7.79 -21.71
C LEU A 5 -48.82 -7.35 -23.14
N ALA A 6 -47.78 -7.06 -23.94
CA ALA A 6 -47.59 -7.31 -25.38
C ALA A 6 -46.11 -7.01 -25.69
N LEU A 7 -45.22 -7.86 -26.22
CA LEU A 7 -45.31 -9.07 -27.05
C LEU A 7 -45.81 -8.81 -28.48
N PHE A 8 -44.87 -8.69 -29.44
CA PHE A 8 -44.81 -9.29 -30.80
C PHE A 8 -43.75 -8.55 -31.68
N PHE A 9 -42.97 -9.16 -32.57
CA PHE A 9 -42.62 -10.58 -32.77
C PHE A 9 -41.34 -10.72 -33.65
N ALA A 10 -40.76 -11.92 -33.61
CA ALA A 10 -39.85 -12.60 -34.54
C ALA A 10 -39.31 -11.91 -35.83
N ASN A 11 -38.04 -12.27 -36.16
CA ASN A 11 -37.79 -12.87 -37.46
C ASN A 11 -36.81 -14.06 -37.36
N GLN A 12 -37.21 -15.24 -37.85
CA GLN A 12 -36.34 -16.41 -38.03
C GLN A 12 -35.92 -16.49 -39.50
N SER A 13 -34.65 -16.82 -39.77
CA SER A 13 -34.31 -17.55 -40.99
C SER A 13 -32.92 -18.20 -40.92
N SER A 14 -32.88 -19.49 -40.60
CA SER A 14 -31.77 -20.36 -41.00
C SER A 14 -32.02 -20.86 -42.42
N PRO A 15 -30.98 -21.01 -43.26
CA PRO A 15 -31.01 -21.96 -44.36
C PRO A 15 -29.96 -23.07 -44.18
N LYS A 16 -30.40 -24.33 -44.33
CA LYS A 16 -29.50 -25.49 -44.53
C LYS A 16 -28.87 -25.42 -45.93
N ARG A 17 -27.58 -25.75 -46.03
CA ARG A 17 -26.80 -26.35 -47.15
C ARG A 17 -25.31 -26.11 -46.85
N SER A 18 -24.34 -26.93 -47.22
CA SER A 18 -24.32 -28.31 -47.73
C SER A 18 -22.85 -28.73 -47.69
N GLY A 19 -22.52 -29.97 -47.32
CA GLY A 19 -21.12 -30.40 -47.14
C GLY A 19 -20.26 -30.16 -48.39
N GLY A 20 -19.06 -29.63 -48.17
CA GLY A 20 -18.03 -29.42 -49.19
C GLY A 20 -16.63 -29.69 -48.61
N PRO A 21 -15.58 -29.93 -49.43
CA PRO A 21 -14.34 -30.56 -48.95
C PRO A 21 -13.39 -29.69 -48.12
N CYS A 22 -13.86 -28.59 -47.53
CA CYS A 22 -13.02 -27.56 -46.90
C CYS A 22 -12.98 -27.60 -45.35
N ASP A 23 -13.71 -28.52 -44.72
CA ASP A 23 -13.90 -28.56 -43.26
C ASP A 23 -12.71 -29.11 -42.43
N ASN A 24 -11.51 -29.27 -43.04
CA ASN A 24 -10.36 -29.95 -42.42
C ASN A 24 -9.11 -29.08 -42.19
N PHE A 25 -9.16 -27.75 -42.41
CA PHE A 25 -8.00 -26.87 -42.14
C PHE A 25 -8.13 -26.01 -40.86
N GLU A 26 -9.34 -25.83 -40.32
CA GLU A 26 -9.56 -25.01 -39.12
C GLU A 26 -9.41 -25.77 -37.78
N ALA A 27 -9.37 -27.11 -37.82
CA ALA A 27 -9.30 -27.95 -36.63
C ALA A 27 -7.89 -28.14 -36.05
N SER A 28 -6.83 -27.87 -36.81
CA SER A 28 -5.43 -28.15 -36.43
C SER A 28 -4.63 -26.93 -35.96
N PHE A 29 -5.24 -25.74 -35.96
CA PHE A 29 -4.59 -24.48 -35.55
C PHE A 29 -5.08 -23.94 -34.19
N ARG A 30 -5.92 -24.70 -33.47
CA ARG A 30 -6.61 -24.24 -32.25
C ARG A 30 -6.15 -24.90 -30.94
N GLU A 31 -5.06 -25.67 -30.96
CA GLU A 31 -4.53 -26.41 -29.80
C GLU A 31 -3.02 -26.20 -29.58
N ARG A 32 -2.52 -24.96 -29.62
CA ARG A 32 -1.21 -24.65 -29.03
C ARG A 32 -1.20 -23.35 -28.23
N ASN A 33 -1.14 -23.54 -26.91
CA ASN A 33 -0.58 -22.63 -25.93
C ASN A 33 -1.39 -21.35 -25.66
N GLU A 34 -2.62 -21.54 -25.19
CA GLU A 34 -3.09 -20.71 -24.07
C GLU A 34 -2.18 -21.01 -22.87
N MET A 35 -1.07 -20.28 -22.77
CA MET A 35 -0.24 -20.31 -21.55
C MET A 35 -1.03 -19.63 -20.45
N ASP A 36 -1.54 -20.46 -19.55
CA ASP A 36 -2.24 -20.09 -18.33
C ASP A 36 -1.37 -19.12 -17.51
N GLN A 37 -1.59 -17.81 -17.69
CA GLN A 37 -1.05 -16.77 -16.83
C GLN A 37 -1.79 -16.84 -15.49
N GLN A 38 -1.46 -17.86 -14.71
CA GLN A 38 -1.72 -17.90 -13.28
C GLN A 38 -0.98 -16.73 -12.66
N GLN A 39 -1.65 -15.58 -12.58
CA GLN A 39 -1.23 -14.47 -11.77
C GLN A 39 -0.93 -15.02 -10.38
N PRO A 40 0.25 -14.78 -9.79
CA PRO A 40 0.57 -15.31 -8.49
C PRO A 40 -0.47 -14.77 -7.50
N VAL A 41 -1.33 -15.66 -7.01
CA VAL A 41 -2.35 -15.34 -6.02
C VAL A 41 -1.59 -14.80 -4.81
N GLN A 42 -1.65 -13.48 -4.63
CA GLN A 42 -0.92 -12.81 -3.57
C GLN A 42 -1.50 -13.30 -2.25
N GLY A 43 -0.80 -14.25 -1.61
CA GLY A 43 -1.24 -14.85 -0.38
C GLY A 43 -1.52 -13.76 0.64
N GLN A 44 -2.73 -13.75 1.21
CA GLN A 44 -3.11 -12.77 2.22
C GLN A 44 -2.22 -12.97 3.45
N VAL A 45 -1.20 -12.11 3.58
CA VAL A 45 -0.28 -12.12 4.72
C VAL A 45 -1.05 -11.66 5.95
N GLN A 46 -1.48 -12.63 6.77
CA GLN A 46 -2.06 -12.35 8.07
C GLN A 46 -0.96 -11.87 9.01
N ILE A 47 -0.85 -10.55 9.18
CA ILE A 47 0.04 -9.94 10.16
C ILE A 47 -0.60 -10.09 11.54
N LYS A 48 0.07 -10.81 12.44
CA LYS A 48 -0.25 -10.81 13.87
C LYS A 48 0.46 -9.61 14.51
N ALA A 49 -0.28 -8.84 15.31
CA ALA A 49 0.24 -7.75 16.12
C ALA A 49 -0.29 -7.92 17.54
N ASP A 50 0.53 -7.62 18.54
CA ASP A 50 0.10 -7.69 19.93
C ASP A 50 -0.82 -6.50 20.29
N GLU A 51 -1.69 -6.65 21.29
CA GLU A 51 -2.63 -5.60 21.72
C GLU A 51 -1.93 -4.27 22.04
N LYS A 52 -0.72 -4.35 22.59
CA LYS A 52 0.14 -3.19 22.89
C LYS A 52 0.65 -2.47 21.64
N GLU A 53 0.84 -3.18 20.53
CA GLU A 53 1.27 -2.59 19.25
C GLU A 53 0.10 -1.92 18.54
N LEU A 54 -1.10 -2.50 18.62
CA LEU A 54 -2.33 -1.96 18.07
C LEU A 54 -2.74 -0.60 18.69
N GLN A 55 -2.39 -0.35 19.95
CA GLN A 55 -2.62 0.95 20.60
C GLN A 55 -1.73 2.09 20.06
N GLY A 56 -0.61 1.75 19.39
CA GLY A 56 0.39 2.72 18.95
C GLY A 56 1.20 3.35 20.10
N GLN A 57 2.21 4.13 19.75
CA GLN A 57 3.04 4.86 20.72
C GLN A 57 3.30 6.28 20.22
N TYR A 58 3.08 7.28 21.08
CA TYR A 58 3.34 8.68 20.76
C TYR A 58 4.82 9.04 20.96
N SER A 59 5.47 9.56 19.92
CA SER A 59 6.82 10.15 19.97
C SER A 59 6.78 11.63 19.63
N ASN A 60 7.60 12.44 20.30
CA ASN A 60 7.79 13.86 19.99
C ASN A 60 9.12 14.14 19.25
N LEU A 61 9.99 13.15 19.11
CA LEU A 61 11.23 13.23 18.33
C LEU A 61 11.43 11.95 17.50
N VAL A 62 11.92 12.12 16.27
CA VAL A 62 12.46 11.02 15.45
C VAL A 62 13.89 11.36 15.09
N MET A 63 14.84 10.54 15.53
CA MET A 63 16.24 10.66 15.10
C MET A 63 16.50 9.70 13.94
N ILE A 64 16.92 10.22 12.79
CA ILE A 64 17.21 9.44 11.59
C ILE A 64 18.72 9.39 11.37
N HIS A 65 19.29 8.20 11.33
CA HIS A 65 20.67 7.96 10.89
C HIS A 65 20.67 7.12 9.62
N HIS A 66 21.77 7.14 8.87
CA HIS A 66 21.93 6.32 7.68
C HIS A 66 23.39 5.99 7.41
N ASN A 67 23.61 4.86 6.75
CA ASN A 67 24.85 4.50 6.07
C ASN A 67 24.50 4.04 4.64
N LEU A 68 25.41 3.34 3.96
CA LEU A 68 25.17 2.88 2.57
C LEU A 68 24.13 1.74 2.48
N GLU A 69 24.08 0.88 3.49
CA GLU A 69 23.30 -0.36 3.50
C GLU A 69 21.93 -0.19 4.20
N GLU A 70 21.84 0.72 5.17
CA GLU A 70 20.68 0.87 6.04
C GLU A 70 20.41 2.33 6.47
N PHE A 71 19.14 2.59 6.76
CA PHE A 71 18.60 3.77 7.45
C PHE A 71 18.02 3.31 8.78
N THR A 72 18.29 4.03 9.86
CA THR A 72 17.69 3.77 11.17
C THR A 72 16.82 4.94 11.60
N MET A 73 15.59 4.65 12.03
CA MET A 73 14.61 5.64 12.50
C MET A 73 14.29 5.34 13.97
N ASN A 74 14.78 6.19 14.87
CA ASN A 74 14.64 6.05 16.31
C ASN A 74 13.56 6.99 16.83
N PHE A 75 12.42 6.43 17.21
CA PHE A 75 11.26 7.15 17.74
C PHE A 75 11.45 7.32 19.25
N ILE A 76 11.52 8.57 19.69
CA ILE A 76 11.89 8.94 21.05
C ILE A 76 10.81 9.84 21.64
N TYR A 77 10.56 9.65 22.93
CA TYR A 77 9.78 10.56 23.75
C TYR A 77 10.71 11.25 24.75
N ILE A 78 10.95 12.55 24.56
CA ILE A 78 11.64 13.40 25.53
C ILE A 78 10.59 13.92 26.52
N PHE A 79 10.83 13.73 27.82
CA PHE A 79 9.93 14.23 28.86
C PHE A 79 9.96 15.78 28.90
N PRO A 80 8.85 16.46 29.24
CA PRO A 80 8.79 17.93 29.27
C PRO A 80 9.80 18.60 30.22
N ASN A 81 10.34 17.87 31.20
CA ASN A 81 11.38 18.35 32.11
C ASN A 81 12.80 18.30 31.51
N GLY A 82 12.97 17.79 30.29
CA GLY A 82 14.23 17.76 29.53
C GLY A 82 15.33 16.84 30.06
N ALA A 83 15.21 16.34 31.30
CA ALA A 83 16.25 15.59 31.99
C ALA A 83 16.40 14.13 31.51
N GLN A 84 15.38 13.57 30.86
CA GLN A 84 15.38 12.19 30.39
C GLN A 84 14.57 12.05 29.10
N GLY A 85 14.96 11.07 28.27
CA GLY A 85 14.17 10.60 27.14
C GLY A 85 14.01 9.08 27.19
N LYS A 86 13.01 8.58 26.49
CA LYS A 86 12.74 7.15 26.31
C LYS A 86 12.75 6.80 24.83
N LEU A 87 13.60 5.85 24.43
CA LEU A 87 13.49 5.19 23.13
C LEU A 87 12.23 4.32 23.15
N LEU A 88 11.33 4.55 22.19
CA LEU A 88 10.05 3.85 22.06
C LEU A 88 10.14 2.71 21.05
N ASN A 89 10.68 3.03 19.87
CA ASN A 89 10.92 2.06 18.81
C ASN A 89 12.16 2.46 17.99
N SER A 90 12.83 1.48 17.40
CA SER A 90 13.93 1.67 16.44
C SER A 90 13.64 0.81 15.22
N MET A 91 13.47 1.43 14.06
CA MET A 91 13.22 0.72 12.80
C MET A 91 14.44 0.83 11.89
N ILE A 92 14.98 -0.33 11.50
CA ILE A 92 16.05 -0.46 10.51
C ILE A 92 15.42 -0.74 9.14
N LEU A 93 15.81 0.02 8.13
CA LEU A 93 15.22 0.04 6.80
C LEU A 93 16.32 0.01 5.73
N SER A 94 16.12 -0.72 4.65
CA SER A 94 16.98 -0.54 3.47
C SER A 94 16.73 0.84 2.83
N PRO A 95 17.73 1.45 2.15
CA PRO A 95 17.55 2.72 1.43
C PRO A 95 16.36 2.73 0.46
N GLY A 96 16.09 1.58 -0.17
CA GLY A 96 14.93 1.39 -1.04
C GLY A 96 13.59 1.47 -0.30
N HIS A 97 13.50 0.93 0.92
CA HIS A 97 12.30 1.04 1.75
C HIS A 97 12.11 2.45 2.32
N ALA A 98 13.17 3.09 2.81
CA ALA A 98 13.13 4.48 3.28
C ALA A 98 12.59 5.42 2.19
N LYS A 99 13.04 5.27 0.94
CA LYS A 99 12.55 6.06 -0.21
C LYS A 99 11.09 5.80 -0.59
N ARG A 100 10.57 4.58 -0.36
CA ARG A 100 9.14 4.27 -0.55
C ARG A 100 8.29 4.91 0.54
N ILE A 101 8.72 4.80 1.80
CA ILE A 101 8.05 5.42 2.96
C ILE A 101 7.97 6.94 2.79
N TRP A 102 9.07 7.60 2.42
CA TRP A 102 9.09 9.05 2.16
C TRP A 102 8.03 9.49 1.13
N ARG A 103 7.95 8.81 -0.01
CA ARG A 103 6.97 9.12 -1.06
C ARG A 103 5.54 8.93 -0.58
N ALA A 104 5.25 7.76 0.00
CA ALA A 104 3.93 7.46 0.54
C ALA A 104 3.52 8.44 1.64
N LEU A 105 4.44 8.84 2.51
CA LEU A 105 4.18 9.81 3.57
C LEU A 105 3.86 11.20 2.99
N GLY A 106 4.64 11.69 2.02
CA GLY A 106 4.38 12.98 1.36
C GLY A 106 3.03 13.02 0.62
N GLU A 107 2.68 11.95 -0.10
CA GLU A 107 1.38 11.81 -0.75
C GLU A 107 0.20 11.76 0.24
N ASN A 108 0.40 11.16 1.43
CA ASN A 108 -0.61 11.18 2.49
C ASN A 108 -0.72 12.55 3.15
N LEU A 109 0.41 13.23 3.39
CA LEU A 109 0.46 14.55 4.01
C LEU A 109 -0.24 15.60 3.13
N ALA A 110 0.09 15.64 1.84
CA ALA A 110 -0.55 16.55 0.89
C ALA A 110 -2.08 16.34 0.79
N ARG A 111 -2.54 15.07 0.87
CA ARG A 111 -3.98 14.74 0.91
C ARG A 111 -4.64 15.14 2.22
N TYR A 112 -3.92 15.10 3.33
CA TYR A 112 -4.40 15.58 4.63
C TYR A 112 -4.52 17.11 4.62
N GLU A 113 -3.48 17.83 4.20
CA GLU A 113 -3.49 19.30 4.17
C GLU A 113 -4.57 19.88 3.25
N ALA A 114 -4.84 19.21 2.12
CA ALA A 114 -5.92 19.59 1.22
C ALA A 114 -7.33 19.45 1.84
N GLN A 115 -7.49 18.67 2.92
CA GLN A 115 -8.76 18.43 3.60
C GLN A 115 -8.89 19.18 4.93
N PHE A 116 -7.80 19.27 5.70
CA PHE A 116 -7.79 19.78 7.08
C PHE A 116 -7.03 21.12 7.23
N GLY A 117 -6.38 21.59 6.17
CA GLY A 117 -5.56 22.80 6.16
C GLY A 117 -4.07 22.52 6.38
N THR A 118 -3.24 23.52 6.06
CA THR A 118 -1.78 23.45 6.15
C THR A 118 -1.30 23.13 7.57
N ILE A 119 -0.41 22.16 7.67
CA ILE A 119 0.27 21.80 8.92
C ILE A 119 1.29 22.89 9.21
N LYS A 120 1.21 23.48 10.41
CA LYS A 120 2.28 24.33 10.90
C LYS A 120 3.40 23.43 11.41
N GLU A 121 4.55 23.51 10.77
CA GLU A 121 5.78 22.94 11.31
C GLU A 121 5.99 23.52 12.72
N SER A 122 6.29 22.66 13.70
CA SER A 122 6.79 23.13 14.99
C SER A 122 8.07 23.92 14.72
N PRO A 123 8.23 25.14 15.26
CA PRO A 123 9.34 26.01 14.91
C PRO A 123 10.68 25.31 15.17
N GLU A 124 11.44 25.07 14.10
CA GLU A 124 12.80 24.57 14.20
C GLU A 124 13.63 25.56 15.01
N GLY A 125 14.12 25.15 16.18
CA GLY A 125 15.14 25.90 16.93
C GLY A 125 14.73 26.65 18.20
N SER A 126 13.75 26.17 18.99
CA SER A 126 13.56 26.66 20.37
C SER A 126 13.69 25.62 21.48
N THR A 127 14.26 24.45 21.19
CA THR A 127 14.77 23.52 22.22
C THR A 127 16.29 23.46 22.06
N PRO A 128 17.08 23.93 23.05
CA PRO A 128 18.54 23.80 22.95
C PRO A 128 18.90 22.32 22.81
N ALA A 129 19.80 22.01 21.89
CA ALA A 129 20.19 20.63 21.58
C ALA A 129 20.57 19.90 22.89
N PRO A 130 19.77 18.90 23.33
CA PRO A 130 20.09 18.21 24.57
C PRO A 130 21.38 17.44 24.35
N ASN A 131 22.35 17.64 25.23
CA ASN A 131 23.63 16.94 25.16
C ASN A 131 23.43 15.52 25.70
N VAL A 132 22.82 14.65 24.89
CA VAL A 132 22.37 13.30 25.28
C VAL A 132 23.57 12.34 25.36
N GLY A 133 24.34 12.47 26.44
CA GLY A 133 25.28 11.42 26.84
C GLY A 133 24.52 10.18 27.27
N PHE A 134 24.72 9.05 26.58
CA PHE A 134 24.27 7.76 27.07
C PHE A 134 25.08 7.41 28.32
N VAL A 135 24.42 7.33 29.48
CA VAL A 135 25.01 6.74 30.69
C VAL A 135 24.86 5.22 30.55
N GLN A 136 26.00 4.51 30.58
CA GLN A 136 26.08 3.05 30.48
C GLN A 136 25.97 2.38 31.86
#